data_AF-A0A7K1J6N7-F1
#
_entry.id   AF-A0A7K1J6N7-F1
#
_cell.length_a   1.000
_cell.length_b   1.000
_cell.length_c   1.000
_cell.angle_alpha   90.00
_cell.angle_beta   90.00
_cell.angle_gamma   90.00
#
_symmetry.space_group_name_H-M   'P 1'
#
loop_
_entity.id
_entity.type
_entity.pdbx_description
1 polymer ?
#
loop_
_entity_poly.entity_id
_entity_poly.type
_entity_poly.pdbx_seq_one_letter_code
_entity_poly.pdbx_strand_id
1 'polypeptide(L)'
;MLHDPYTGRDITFTRGRTTSAKVQIDHVVALLDAYASGARDWPQAKRVAYANSADVLVASDGPANMAKGVGVDFNGTARYRSASNTVAPDIWLPDNTAYQCDYMAHRARIKHDWALSMTAREKQQTVTFLAQCAAE
;
A
#
# COMPACT_ATOMS: atom_id res chain seq x y z
N MET A 1 -10.71 14.71 -12.79
CA MET A 1 -11.18 13.35 -12.48
C MET A 1 -10.00 12.57 -11.93
N LEU A 2 -10.18 11.74 -10.91
CA LEU A 2 -9.16 10.81 -10.44
C LEU A 2 -9.48 9.42 -10.98
N HIS A 3 -8.52 8.79 -11.65
CA HIS A 3 -8.56 7.37 -11.98
C HIS A 3 -7.97 6.62 -10.79
N ASP A 4 -8.83 6.09 -9.91
CA ASP A 4 -8.37 5.51 -8.64
C ASP A 4 -7.68 4.16 -8.86
N PRO A 5 -6.39 4.04 -8.52
CA PRO A 5 -5.65 2.81 -8.78
C PRO A 5 -6.10 1.66 -7.86
N TYR A 6 -6.68 1.95 -6.68
CA TYR A 6 -7.07 0.91 -5.72
C TYR A 6 -8.37 0.18 -6.09
N THR A 7 -9.35 0.89 -6.64
CA THR A 7 -10.65 0.33 -7.01
C THR A 7 -10.88 0.23 -8.52
N GLY A 8 -10.04 0.89 -9.33
CA GLY A 8 -10.20 0.95 -10.79
C GLY A 8 -11.35 1.85 -11.25
N ARG A 9 -11.92 2.64 -10.33
CA ARG A 9 -13.07 3.51 -10.60
C ARG A 9 -12.63 4.95 -10.84
N ASP A 10 -13.42 5.67 -11.62
CA ASP A 10 -13.28 7.11 -11.77
C ASP A 10 -13.98 7.86 -10.64
N ILE A 11 -13.24 8.68 -9.91
CA ILE A 11 -13.76 9.54 -8.85
C ILE A 11 -13.81 10.97 -9.36
N THR A 12 -15.02 11.51 -9.50
CA THR A 12 -15.20 12.95 -9.71
C THR A 12 -14.86 13.68 -8.42
N PHE A 13 -13.70 14.34 -8.42
CA PHE A 13 -13.21 15.12 -7.30
C PHE A 13 -13.38 16.62 -7.57
N THR A 14 -14.10 17.28 -6.66
CA THR A 14 -14.10 18.73 -6.50
C THR A 14 -13.58 19.02 -5.12
N ARG A 15 -12.68 19.98 -4.93
CA ARG A 15 -12.21 20.34 -3.59
C ARG A 15 -13.38 20.91 -2.77
N GLY A 16 -13.66 20.34 -1.60
CA GLY A 16 -14.76 20.83 -0.76
C GLY A 16 -15.17 19.83 0.32
N ARG A 17 -15.90 20.31 1.33
CA ARG A 17 -16.29 19.54 2.52
C ARG A 17 -16.97 18.20 2.22
N THR A 18 -17.70 18.10 1.10
CA THR A 18 -18.53 16.95 0.74
C THR A 18 -17.79 15.90 -0.10
N THR A 19 -16.72 16.28 -0.77
CA THR A 19 -16.03 15.47 -1.79
C THR A 19 -14.57 15.22 -1.45
N SER A 20 -13.98 16.02 -0.55
CA SER A 20 -12.61 15.80 -0.08
C SER A 20 -12.41 14.47 0.63
N ALA A 21 -13.44 13.92 1.29
CA ALA A 21 -13.33 12.60 1.93
C ALA A 21 -13.33 11.43 0.94
N LYS A 22 -13.77 11.65 -0.32
CA LYS A 22 -13.81 10.61 -1.37
C LYS A 22 -12.42 10.26 -1.86
N VAL A 23 -11.50 11.22 -1.86
CA VAL A 23 -10.11 11.04 -2.27
C VAL A 23 -9.20 11.31 -1.09
N GLN A 24 -8.43 10.32 -0.67
CA GLN A 24 -7.42 10.45 0.37
C GLN A 24 -6.03 10.31 -0.25
N ILE A 25 -5.03 10.86 0.44
CA ILE A 25 -3.64 10.58 0.11
C ILE A 25 -3.18 9.46 1.04
N ASP A 26 -2.86 8.31 0.47
CA ASP A 26 -2.39 7.12 1.17
C ASP A 26 -0.88 6.95 1.00
N HIS A 27 -0.24 6.35 2.00
CA HIS A 27 1.12 5.84 1.91
C HIS A 27 1.10 4.39 1.44
N VAL A 28 1.61 4.10 0.24
CA VAL A 28 1.64 2.75 -0.36
C VAL A 28 2.26 1.73 0.59
N VAL A 29 3.35 2.10 1.26
CA VAL A 29 3.83 1.46 2.50
C VAL A 29 3.43 2.37 3.67
N ALA A 30 2.45 1.94 4.46
CA ALA A 30 1.84 2.74 5.52
C ALA A 30 2.88 3.25 6.54
N LEU A 31 2.63 4.38 7.19
CA LEU A 31 3.56 4.92 8.20
C LEU A 31 3.84 3.94 9.34
N LEU A 32 2.83 3.20 9.81
CA LEU A 32 3.02 2.17 10.84
C LEU A 32 3.82 0.97 10.31
N ASP A 33 3.66 0.63 9.03
CA ASP A 33 4.45 -0.42 8.40
C ASP A 33 5.93 -0.03 8.34
N ALA A 34 6.22 1.15 7.80
CA ALA A 34 7.57 1.70 7.76
C ALA A 34 8.19 1.76 9.16
N TYR A 35 7.43 2.19 10.18
CA TYR A 35 7.90 2.25 11.56
C TYR A 35 8.32 0.87 12.09
N ALA A 36 7.48 -0.16 11.89
CA ALA A 36 7.77 -1.53 12.29
C ALA A 36 8.97 -2.12 11.53
N SER A 37 9.11 -1.76 10.25
CA SER A 37 10.17 -2.20 9.34
C SER A 37 11.51 -1.44 9.47
N GLY A 38 11.67 -0.60 10.49
CA GLY A 38 12.97 0.03 10.82
C GLY A 38 12.97 1.56 10.80
N ALA A 39 11.90 2.22 10.34
CA ALA A 39 11.83 3.68 10.38
C ALA A 39 11.76 4.24 11.81
N ARG A 40 11.43 3.42 12.81
CA ARG A 40 11.50 3.80 14.24
C ARG A 40 12.89 4.26 14.68
N ASP A 41 13.94 3.72 14.05
CA ASP A 41 15.34 3.99 14.40
C ASP A 41 15.91 5.17 13.58
N TRP A 42 15.12 5.74 12.68
CA TRP A 42 15.55 6.90 11.88
C TRP A 42 15.49 8.20 12.67
N PRO A 43 16.35 9.17 12.33
CA PRO A 43 16.17 10.55 12.75
C PRO A 43 14.79 11.08 12.33
N GLN A 44 14.22 11.99 13.13
CA GLN A 44 12.93 12.61 12.84
C GLN A 44 12.87 13.21 11.43
N ALA A 45 13.93 13.90 11.00
CA ALA A 45 13.99 14.50 9.67
C ALA A 45 13.78 13.48 8.54
N LYS A 46 14.35 12.28 8.66
CA LYS A 46 14.17 11.21 7.68
C LYS A 46 12.74 10.64 7.70
N ARG A 47 12.11 10.51 8.87
CA ARG A 47 10.69 10.11 8.97
C ARG A 47 9.76 11.15 8.33
N VAL A 48 10.04 12.44 8.50
CA VAL A 48 9.30 13.51 7.83
C VAL A 48 9.51 13.47 6.32
N ALA A 49 10.75 13.25 5.86
CA ALA A 49 11.03 13.09 4.44
C ALA A 49 10.25 11.92 3.84
N TYR A 50 10.26 10.76 4.48
CA TYR A 50 9.45 9.59 4.09
C TYR A 50 7.97 9.95 4.00
N ALA A 51 7.40 10.53 5.06
CA ALA A 51 5.97 10.82 5.13
C ALA A 51 5.47 11.81 4.06
N ASN A 52 6.35 12.60 3.46
CA ASN A 52 6.03 13.61 2.45
C ASN A 52 6.58 13.28 1.06
N SER A 53 7.18 12.11 0.87
CA SER A 53 7.82 11.77 -0.39
C SER A 53 6.79 11.36 -1.44
N ALA A 54 6.82 11.95 -2.63
CA ALA A 54 5.83 11.67 -3.67
C ALA A 54 5.85 10.21 -4.14
N ASP A 55 7.00 9.53 -4.06
CA ASP A 55 7.14 8.12 -4.41
C ASP A 55 6.49 7.16 -3.42
N VAL A 56 6.12 7.61 -2.21
CA VAL A 56 5.39 6.76 -1.25
C VAL A 56 3.91 7.08 -1.19
N LEU A 57 3.47 8.16 -1.84
CA LEU A 57 2.10 8.68 -1.76
C LEU A 57 1.28 8.32 -3.01
N VAL A 58 0.01 7.99 -2.79
CA VAL A 58 -0.96 7.77 -3.87
C VAL A 58 -2.29 8.44 -3.52
N ALA A 59 -2.92 9.09 -4.50
CA ALA A 59 -4.30 9.56 -4.35
C ALA A 59 -5.24 8.38 -4.60
N SER A 60 -6.08 8.07 -3.63
CA SER A 60 -6.91 6.87 -3.65
C SER A 60 -8.32 7.08 -3.11
N ASP A 61 -9.22 6.15 -3.41
CA ASP A 61 -10.54 6.06 -2.81
C ASP A 61 -10.44 5.97 -1.27
N GLY A 62 -11.18 6.84 -0.57
CA GLY A 62 -11.15 6.92 0.89
C GLY A 62 -11.51 5.59 1.59
N PRO A 63 -12.65 4.96 1.26
CA PRO A 63 -12.99 3.61 1.74
C PRO A 63 -11.92 2.55 1.46
N ALA A 64 -11.36 2.49 0.26
CA ALA A 64 -10.29 1.54 -0.06
C ALA A 64 -9.03 1.77 0.79
N ASN A 65 -8.64 3.03 0.98
CA ASN A 65 -7.53 3.40 1.87
C ASN A 65 -7.79 2.95 3.33
N MET A 66 -9.00 3.19 3.84
CA MET A 66 -9.38 2.73 5.18
C MET A 66 -9.37 1.20 5.31
N ALA A 67 -9.78 0.49 4.26
CA ALA A 67 -9.76 -0.98 4.22
C ALA A 67 -8.33 -1.55 4.21
N LYS A 68 -7.39 -0.89 3.53
CA LYS A 68 -5.96 -1.24 3.52
C LYS A 68 -5.36 -1.17 4.92
N GLY A 69 -5.61 -0.08 5.66
CA GLY A 69 -5.01 0.15 6.97
C GLY A 69 -3.47 0.10 6.92
N VAL A 70 -2.86 -0.76 7.74
CA VAL A 70 -1.40 -0.97 7.74
C VAL A 70 -0.91 -1.62 6.43
N GLY A 71 -1.77 -2.38 5.76
CA GLY A 71 -1.48 -3.03 4.49
C GLY A 71 -0.51 -4.21 4.56
N VAL A 72 -0.06 -4.60 5.76
CA VAL A 72 0.72 -5.82 6.01
C VAL A 72 0.29 -6.48 7.33
N ASP A 73 0.23 -7.81 7.34
CA ASP A 73 -0.05 -8.62 8.50
C ASP A 73 1.25 -9.09 9.16
N PHE A 74 1.69 -8.35 10.17
CA PHE A 74 2.93 -8.65 10.88
C PHE A 74 2.90 -9.95 11.69
N ASN A 75 1.71 -10.43 12.07
CA ASN A 75 1.54 -11.48 13.07
C ASN A 75 0.49 -12.54 12.71
N GLY A 76 -0.06 -12.52 11.50
CA GLY A 76 -1.12 -13.42 11.06
C GLY A 76 -2.49 -13.10 11.69
N THR A 77 -2.71 -11.89 12.19
CA THR A 77 -3.96 -11.48 12.85
C THR A 77 -4.71 -10.36 12.15
N ALA A 78 -4.21 -9.89 11.01
CA ALA A 78 -4.85 -8.81 10.28
C ALA A 78 -6.25 -9.22 9.81
N ARG A 79 -7.21 -8.31 9.98
CA ARG A 79 -8.62 -8.54 9.64
C ARG A 79 -9.04 -7.95 8.29
N TYR A 80 -8.12 -7.36 7.52
CA TYR A 80 -8.48 -6.90 6.18
C TYR A 80 -8.77 -8.15 5.32
N ARG A 81 -10.02 -8.26 4.85
CA ARG A 81 -10.45 -9.37 4.01
C ARG A 81 -9.92 -9.12 2.60
N SER A 82 -9.04 -9.99 2.11
CA SER A 82 -8.84 -10.12 0.66
C SER A 82 -10.19 -10.47 0.04
N ALA A 83 -10.61 -9.76 -1.00
CA ALA A 83 -11.79 -10.11 -1.80
C ALA A 83 -11.63 -11.48 -2.49
N SER A 84 -10.39 -11.96 -2.62
CA SER A 84 -10.05 -13.27 -3.16
C SER A 84 -9.88 -14.28 -2.03
N ASN A 85 -10.76 -15.29 -1.97
CA ASN A 85 -10.75 -16.44 -1.05
C ASN A 85 -9.58 -17.43 -1.28
N THR A 86 -8.54 -17.03 -2.00
CA THR A 86 -7.25 -17.74 -2.00
C THR A 86 -6.43 -17.20 -0.83
N VAL A 87 -5.54 -18.00 -0.23
CA VAL A 87 -4.72 -17.65 0.94
C VAL A 87 -4.27 -16.19 0.85
N ALA A 88 -4.94 -15.30 1.57
CA ALA A 88 -4.72 -13.88 1.43
C ALA A 88 -3.24 -13.62 1.71
N PRO A 89 -2.51 -12.90 0.84
CA PRO A 89 -1.16 -12.51 1.18
C PRO A 89 -1.20 -11.75 2.52
N ASP A 90 -0.12 -11.83 3.30
CA ASP A 90 0.08 -10.96 4.47
C ASP A 90 0.29 -9.51 4.02
N ILE A 91 -0.02 -9.19 2.76
CA ILE A 91 0.06 -7.88 2.14
C ILE A 91 -1.32 -7.62 1.56
N TRP A 92 -1.94 -6.50 1.94
CA TRP A 92 -3.20 -6.08 1.35
C TRP A 92 -3.02 -5.84 -0.15
N LEU A 93 -3.96 -6.28 -0.98
CA LEU A 93 -3.99 -6.01 -2.41
C LEU A 93 -5.21 -5.15 -2.78
N PRO A 94 -5.07 -4.23 -3.75
CA PRO A 94 -6.19 -3.45 -4.25
C PRO A 94 -7.22 -4.34 -4.98
N ASP A 95 -8.49 -3.95 -4.93
CA ASP A 95 -9.58 -4.62 -5.66
C ASP A 95 -9.39 -4.52 -7.18
N ASN A 96 -8.70 -3.48 -7.65
CA ASN A 96 -8.29 -3.33 -9.04
C ASN A 96 -7.18 -4.32 -9.40
N THR A 97 -7.56 -5.47 -9.96
CA THR A 97 -6.62 -6.55 -10.33
C THR A 97 -5.56 -6.09 -11.33
N ALA A 98 -5.92 -5.21 -12.26
CA ALA A 98 -4.97 -4.66 -13.24
C ALA A 98 -3.84 -3.83 -12.62
N TYR A 99 -4.01 -3.36 -11.37
CA TYR A 99 -3.01 -2.58 -10.63
C TYR A 99 -2.25 -3.41 -9.59
N GLN A 100 -2.61 -4.67 -9.35
CA GLN A 100 -2.00 -5.45 -8.25
C GLN A 100 -0.49 -5.70 -8.46
N CYS A 101 -0.05 -5.95 -9.69
CA CYS A 101 1.36 -6.12 -10.02
C CYS A 101 2.16 -4.85 -9.79
N ASP A 102 1.67 -3.72 -10.27
CA ASP A 102 2.27 -2.40 -10.05
C ASP A 102 2.31 -2.06 -8.55
N TYR A 103 1.23 -2.31 -7.82
CA TYR A 103 1.16 -2.08 -6.39
C TYR A 103 2.22 -2.90 -5.61
N MET A 104 2.34 -4.19 -5.91
CA MET A 104 3.32 -5.06 -5.24
C MET A 104 4.75 -4.63 -5.57
N ALA A 105 5.02 -4.31 -6.84
CA ALA A 105 6.34 -3.85 -7.29
C ALA A 105 6.70 -2.50 -6.65
N HIS A 106 5.73 -1.59 -6.56
CA HIS A 106 5.90 -0.29 -5.95
C HIS A 106 6.19 -0.40 -4.46
N ARG A 107 5.47 -1.26 -3.71
CA ARG A 107 5.79 -1.56 -2.31
C ARG A 107 7.21 -2.10 -2.15
N ALA A 108 7.62 -3.07 -2.97
CA ALA A 108 8.95 -3.65 -2.93
C ALA A 108 10.04 -2.58 -3.18
N ARG A 109 9.82 -1.72 -4.18
CA ARG A 109 10.71 -0.59 -4.48
C ARG A 109 10.81 0.38 -3.31
N ILE A 110 9.70 0.81 -2.72
CA ILE A 110 9.70 1.72 -1.55
C ILE A 110 10.50 1.10 -0.41
N LYS A 111 10.25 -0.18 -0.09
CA LYS A 111 10.98 -0.84 1.00
C LYS A 111 12.47 -0.95 0.71
N HIS A 112 12.87 -1.18 -0.54
CA HIS A 112 14.26 -1.17 -0.96
C HIS A 112 14.89 0.23 -0.83
N ASP A 113 14.31 1.24 -1.47
CA ASP A 113 14.86 2.60 -1.57
C ASP A 113 15.03 3.25 -0.18
N TRP A 114 14.10 2.95 0.73
CA TRP A 114 14.12 3.49 2.09
C TRP A 114 14.85 2.60 3.11
N ALA A 115 15.37 1.44 2.69
CA ALA A 115 16.01 0.44 3.55
C ALA A 115 15.11 -0.06 4.69
N LEU A 116 13.86 -0.37 4.35
CA LEU A 116 12.87 -0.97 5.25
C LEU A 116 12.94 -2.50 5.14
N SER A 117 12.90 -3.20 6.27
CA SER A 117 12.91 -4.65 6.30
C SER A 117 11.56 -5.26 5.93
N MET A 118 11.59 -6.47 5.37
CA MET A 118 10.43 -7.36 5.24
C MET A 118 10.60 -8.55 6.17
N THR A 119 9.49 -9.08 6.69
CA THR A 119 9.52 -10.40 7.33
C THR A 119 9.84 -11.47 6.28
N ALA A 120 10.28 -12.67 6.71
CA ALA A 120 10.52 -13.77 5.77
C ALA A 120 9.28 -14.13 4.95
N ARG A 121 8.10 -14.09 5.59
CA ARG A 121 6.81 -14.39 4.95
C ARG A 121 6.38 -13.30 3.98
N GLU A 122 6.49 -12.03 4.37
CA GLU A 122 6.22 -10.89 3.49
C GLU A 122 7.12 -10.93 2.23
N LYS A 123 8.42 -11.17 2.43
CA LYS A 123 9.38 -11.27 1.32
C LYS A 123 9.05 -12.42 0.39
N GLN A 124 8.74 -13.60 0.94
CA GLN A 124 8.37 -14.77 0.14
C GLN A 124 7.11 -14.49 -0.70
N GLN A 125 6.07 -13.91 -0.10
CA GLN A 125 4.83 -13.58 -0.81
C GLN A 125 5.05 -12.52 -1.89
N THR A 126 5.83 -11.48 -1.59
CA THR A 126 6.19 -10.44 -2.57
C THR A 126 6.88 -11.04 -3.80
N VAL A 127 7.88 -11.90 -3.58
CA VAL A 127 8.62 -12.53 -4.68
C VAL A 127 7.73 -13.49 -5.48
N THR A 128 6.94 -14.33 -4.81
CA THR A 128 6.02 -15.26 -5.50
C THR A 128 4.99 -14.52 -6.34
N PHE A 129 4.39 -13.45 -5.80
CA PHE A 129 3.39 -12.66 -6.51
C PHE A 129 4.00 -11.96 -7.73
N LEU A 130 5.16 -11.32 -7.58
CA LEU A 130 5.85 -10.65 -8.69
C LEU A 130 6.34 -11.62 -9.77
N ALA A 131 6.68 -12.86 -9.40
CA ALA A 131 7.01 -13.89 -10.38
C ALA A 131 5.80 -14.29 -11.24
N GLN A 132 4.59 -14.27 -10.69
CA GLN A 132 3.35 -14.51 -11.45
C GLN A 132 3.07 -13.36 -12.42
N CYS A 133 3.26 -12.11 -11.96
CA CYS A 133 3.10 -10.92 -12.80
C CYS A 133 4.04 -10.91 -14.03
N ALA A 134 5.25 -11.45 -13.90
CA ALA A 134 6.21 -11.52 -15.00
C ALA A 134 5.91 -12.63 -16.02
N ALA A 135 4.97 -13.53 -15.71
CA ALA A 135 4.56 -14.63 -16.57
C ALA A 135 3.31 -14.31 -17.41
N GLU A 136 2.67 -13.15 -17.17
CA GLU A 136 1.57 -12.58 -17.97
C GLU A 136 2.11 -11.78 -19.16
#